data_AF-A0A9P8Q404-F1
#
_entry.id   AF-A0A9P8Q404-F1
#
_cell.length_a   1.000
_cell.length_b   1.000
_cell.length_c   1.000
_cell.angle_alpha   90.00
_cell.angle_beta   90.00
_cell.angle_gamma   90.00
#
_symmetry.space_group_name_H-M   'P 1'
#
loop_
_entity.id
_entity.type
_entity.pdbx_description
1 polymer ?
#
loop_
_entity_poly.entity_id
_entity_poly.type
_entity_poly.pdbx_seq_one_letter_code
_entity_poly.pdbx_strand_id
1 'polypeptide(L)'
;HGYLDRKNPFSGPKRIERVHPLVRTHPATGWKFLYVNRTMTKRILGVSSVESDLILNYLFEVYEKNADIQARFKWTPSSKPGYGTSAIWDNRVSQHSAAWDHEGNESRHGTRVTSLAEIPYFDPESKSQREDLGLSLDERDFF
;
A
#
# COMPACT_ATOMS: atom_id res chain seq x y z
N HIS A 1 12.21 4.41 6.10
CA HIS A 1 11.72 5.68 6.68
C HIS A 1 12.55 6.00 7.93
N GLY A 2 12.77 7.28 8.21
CA GLY A 2 13.37 7.70 9.47
C GLY A 2 12.31 7.68 10.57
N TYR A 3 12.62 7.09 11.71
CA TYR A 3 11.78 7.10 12.89
C TYR A 3 12.49 7.84 14.02
N LEU A 4 11.75 8.65 14.77
CA LEU A 4 12.28 9.26 15.99
C LEU A 4 12.46 8.17 17.05
N ASP A 5 13.59 8.22 17.76
CA ASP A 5 13.79 7.37 18.91
C ASP A 5 12.90 7.87 20.06
N ARG A 6 11.90 7.07 20.45
CA ARG A 6 11.00 7.41 21.56
C ARG A 6 11.74 7.60 22.89
N LYS A 7 12.89 6.94 23.07
CA LYS A 7 13.69 7.05 24.30
C LYS A 7 14.69 8.20 24.24
N ASN A 8 14.98 8.72 23.05
CA ASN A 8 15.86 9.88 22.85
C ASN A 8 15.43 10.70 21.61
N PRO A 9 14.39 11.55 21.73
CA PRO A 9 13.82 12.25 20.58
C PRO A 9 14.79 13.24 19.91
N PHE A 10 15.85 13.65 20.60
CA PHE A 10 16.86 14.59 20.10
C PHE A 10 18.03 13.91 19.37
N SER A 11 18.12 12.56 19.36
CA SER A 11 19.21 11.85 18.67
C SER A 11 19.11 11.88 17.14
N GLY A 12 18.11 12.57 16.60
CA GLY A 12 17.78 12.55 15.18
C GLY A 12 17.09 11.25 14.74
N PRO A 13 16.68 11.18 13.46
CA PRO A 13 15.93 10.06 12.91
C PRO A 13 16.81 8.82 12.74
N LYS A 14 16.34 7.68 13.24
CA LYS A 14 16.95 6.36 13.01
C LYS A 14 16.30 5.67 11.83
N ARG A 15 17.11 5.05 10.96
CA ARG A 15 16.60 4.14 9.94
C ARG A 15 16.25 2.82 10.59
N ILE A 16 15.03 2.35 10.35
CA ILE A 16 14.56 1.05 10.81
C ILE A 16 14.32 0.17 9.59
N GLU A 17 14.91 -1.02 9.61
CA GLU A 17 14.58 -2.11 8.69
C GLU A 17 13.61 -3.09 9.37
N ARG A 18 12.68 -3.62 8.60
CA ARG A 18 11.72 -4.63 9.03
C ARG A 18 11.56 -5.65 7.92
N VAL A 19 11.39 -6.90 8.32
CA VAL A 19 11.08 -8.01 7.43
C VAL A 19 9.57 -8.24 7.49
N HIS A 20 8.94 -8.30 6.33
CA HIS A 20 7.51 -8.55 6.16
C HIS A 20 7.31 -9.59 5.07
N PRO A 21 6.21 -10.36 5.11
CA PRO A 21 5.92 -11.31 4.05
C PRO A 21 5.54 -10.58 2.76
N LEU A 22 5.90 -11.16 1.60
CA LEU A 22 5.52 -10.62 0.29
C LEU A 22 4.03 -10.75 0.03
N VAL A 23 3.38 -11.75 0.61
CA VAL A 23 1.94 -11.93 0.60
C VAL A 23 1.46 -11.80 2.03
N ARG A 24 0.50 -10.92 2.28
CA ARG A 24 -0.06 -10.69 3.62
C ARG A 24 -1.49 -11.17 3.67
N THR A 25 -1.88 -11.70 4.82
CA THR A 25 -3.28 -12.03 5.13
C THR A 25 -3.93 -10.88 5.88
N HIS A 26 -5.13 -10.47 5.43
CA HIS A 26 -5.89 -9.40 6.05
C HIS A 26 -6.61 -9.94 7.30
N PRO A 27 -6.37 -9.40 8.50
CA PRO A 27 -6.84 -10.02 9.75
C PRO A 27 -8.37 -10.03 9.90
N ALA A 28 -9.07 -9.09 9.26
CA ALA A 28 -10.52 -8.97 9.39
C ALA A 28 -11.30 -9.78 8.35
N THR A 29 -10.69 -10.07 7.19
CA THR A 29 -11.37 -10.77 6.08
C THR A 29 -10.79 -12.15 5.81
N GLY A 30 -9.60 -12.46 6.33
CA GLY A 30 -8.87 -13.68 6.00
C GLY A 30 -8.30 -13.69 4.57
N TRP A 31 -8.45 -12.60 3.80
CA TRP A 31 -8.01 -12.57 2.42
C TRP A 31 -6.52 -12.28 2.29
N LYS A 32 -5.85 -12.98 1.37
CA LYS A 32 -4.45 -12.73 1.00
C LYS A 32 -4.34 -11.70 -0.12
N PHE A 33 -3.31 -10.88 -0.03
CA PHE A 33 -2.97 -9.86 -1.00
C PHE A 33 -1.46 -9.68 -1.09
N LEU A 34 -0.99 -9.25 -2.25
CA LEU A 34 0.41 -8.92 -2.47
C LEU A 34 0.78 -7.65 -1.65
N TYR A 35 1.90 -7.69 -0.95
CA TYR A 35 2.32 -6.69 0.04
C TYR A 35 3.72 -6.17 -0.26
N VAL A 36 3.85 -5.48 -1.38
CA VAL A 36 5.09 -4.85 -1.84
C VAL A 36 4.81 -3.43 -2.30
N ASN A 37 5.73 -2.49 -2.09
CA ASN A 37 5.66 -1.19 -2.76
C ASN A 37 7.05 -0.67 -3.11
N ARG A 38 7.16 0.07 -4.21
CA ARG A 38 8.45 0.54 -4.75
C ARG A 38 9.19 1.49 -3.81
N THR A 39 8.46 2.25 -3.00
CA THR A 39 9.05 3.26 -2.09
C THR A 39 9.71 2.62 -0.85
N MET A 40 9.21 1.48 -0.38
CA MET A 40 9.56 0.89 0.93
C MET A 40 10.24 -0.47 0.82
N THR A 41 9.82 -1.32 -0.11
CA THR A 41 10.39 -2.66 -0.26
C THR A 41 11.79 -2.55 -0.87
N LYS A 42 12.77 -3.22 -0.25
CA LYS A 42 14.19 -3.09 -0.63
C LYS A 42 14.80 -4.35 -1.24
N ARG A 43 14.47 -5.52 -0.70
CA ARG A 43 15.02 -6.80 -1.16
C ARG A 43 14.13 -7.95 -0.69
N ILE A 44 14.21 -9.07 -1.39
CA ILE A 44 13.65 -10.36 -0.99
C ILE A 44 14.74 -11.14 -0.26
N LEU A 45 14.41 -11.74 0.89
CA LEU A 45 15.35 -12.56 1.63
C LEU A 45 15.42 -13.97 1.03
N GLY A 46 16.61 -14.58 1.08
CA GLY A 46 16.82 -15.96 0.61
C GLY A 46 17.09 -16.12 -0.89
N VAL A 47 17.18 -15.00 -1.63
CA VAL A 47 17.53 -14.97 -3.05
C VAL A 47 18.69 -14.00 -3.28
N SER A 48 19.35 -14.10 -4.43
CA SER A 48 20.38 -13.12 -4.84
C SER A 48 19.76 -11.73 -5.06
N SER A 49 20.60 -10.70 -5.06
CA SER A 49 20.15 -9.33 -5.34
C SER A 49 19.53 -9.21 -6.73
N VAL A 50 20.11 -9.90 -7.72
CA VAL A 50 19.62 -9.88 -9.11
C VAL A 50 18.23 -10.51 -9.22
N GLU A 51 18.03 -11.67 -8.58
CA GLU A 51 16.71 -12.31 -8.54
C GLU A 51 15.69 -11.46 -7.78
N SER A 52 16.09 -10.91 -6.64
CA SER A 52 15.25 -10.00 -5.85
C SER A 52 14.77 -8.81 -6.70
N ASP A 53 15.67 -8.15 -7.42
CA ASP A 53 15.36 -6.98 -8.24
C ASP A 53 14.44 -7.36 -9.41
N LEU A 54 14.69 -8.49 -10.08
CA LEU A 54 13.85 -9.00 -11.15
C LEU A 54 12.40 -9.22 -10.67
N ILE A 55 12.25 -9.97 -9.57
CA ILE A 55 10.94 -10.32 -9.01
C ILE A 55 10.21 -9.08 -8.52
N LEU A 56 10.88 -8.22 -7.74
CA LEU A 56 10.24 -7.03 -7.18
C LEU A 56 9.79 -6.06 -8.28
N ASN A 57 10.58 -5.87 -9.34
CA ASN A 57 10.18 -5.01 -10.45
C ASN A 57 8.90 -5.51 -11.11
N TYR A 58 8.79 -6.81 -11.38
CA TYR A 58 7.54 -7.38 -11.89
C TYR A 58 6.36 -7.15 -10.93
N LEU A 59 6.54 -7.44 -9.64
CA LEU A 59 5.46 -7.30 -8.64
C LEU A 59 5.03 -5.84 -8.43
N PHE A 60 5.94 -4.87 -8.56
CA PHE A 60 5.57 -3.45 -8.52
C PHE A 60 4.72 -3.06 -9.72
N GLU A 61 5.04 -3.57 -10.91
CA GLU A 61 4.30 -3.27 -12.14
C GLU A 61 2.86 -3.77 -12.11
N VAL A 62 2.55 -4.86 -11.38
CA VAL A 62 1.18 -5.36 -11.17
C VAL A 62 0.26 -4.27 -10.63
N TYR A 63 0.76 -3.40 -9.74
CA TYR A 63 -0.02 -2.27 -9.21
C TYR A 63 0.09 -1.04 -10.09
N GLU A 64 1.31 -0.70 -10.50
CA GLU A 64 1.62 0.59 -11.12
C GLU A 64 1.07 0.70 -12.54
N LYS A 65 1.03 -0.41 -13.29
CA LYS A 65 0.60 -0.44 -14.70
C LYS A 65 -0.83 -0.94 -14.91
N ASN A 66 -1.51 -1.40 -13.86
CA ASN A 66 -2.87 -1.89 -13.95
C ASN A 66 -3.89 -0.80 -13.56
N ALA A 67 -4.54 -0.21 -14.56
CA ALA A 67 -5.53 0.84 -14.33
C ALA A 67 -6.85 0.32 -13.72
N ASP A 68 -7.19 -0.95 -13.94
CA ASP A 68 -8.47 -1.55 -13.51
C ASP A 68 -8.59 -1.65 -11.98
N ILE A 69 -7.45 -1.64 -11.29
CA ILE A 69 -7.38 -1.70 -9.81
C ILE A 69 -7.02 -0.35 -9.18
N GLN A 70 -6.99 0.73 -9.98
CA GLN A 70 -6.65 2.07 -9.50
C GLN A 70 -7.88 2.97 -9.43
N ALA A 71 -7.92 3.80 -8.39
CA ALA A 71 -8.90 4.88 -8.27
C ALA A 71 -8.16 6.23 -8.16
N ARG A 72 -8.45 7.16 -9.07
CA ARG A 72 -7.94 8.54 -8.98
C ARG A 72 -8.99 9.45 -8.37
N PHE A 73 -8.69 9.96 -7.18
CA PHE A 73 -9.61 10.81 -6.43
C PHE A 73 -9.30 12.30 -6.65
N LYS A 74 -10.27 13.04 -7.18
CA LYS A 74 -10.19 14.50 -7.31
C LYS A 74 -10.71 15.17 -6.04
N TRP A 75 -9.82 15.90 -5.35
CA TRP A 75 -10.19 16.69 -4.18
C TRP A 75 -11.02 17.90 -4.63
N THR A 76 -12.27 17.97 -4.18
CA THR A 76 -13.19 19.08 -4.48
C THR A 76 -13.68 19.69 -3.18
N PRO A 77 -13.76 21.02 -3.01
CA PRO A 77 -14.35 21.64 -1.83
C PRO A 77 -15.83 21.23 -1.63
N SER A 78 -16.29 21.17 -0.39
CA SER A 78 -17.72 20.97 -0.11
C SER A 78 -18.48 22.27 -0.37
N SER A 79 -19.72 22.17 -0.90
CA SER A 79 -20.64 23.30 -0.99
C SER A 79 -21.27 23.66 0.36
N LYS A 80 -21.14 22.80 1.39
CA LYS A 80 -21.67 23.03 2.74
C LYS A 80 -20.64 23.77 3.59
N PRO A 81 -20.96 24.95 4.16
CA PRO A 81 -20.07 25.67 5.06
C PRO A 81 -19.61 24.79 6.24
N GLY A 82 -18.33 24.84 6.57
CA GLY A 82 -17.72 24.06 7.65
C GLY A 82 -17.39 22.60 7.30
N TYR A 83 -17.73 22.13 6.10
CA TYR A 83 -17.39 20.78 5.64
C TYR A 83 -16.30 20.81 4.56
N GLY A 84 -15.51 19.75 4.52
CA GLY A 84 -14.50 19.50 3.49
C GLY A 84 -14.69 18.12 2.87
N THR A 85 -13.82 17.78 1.91
CA THR A 85 -13.76 16.45 1.34
C THR A 85 -12.77 15.60 2.11
N SER A 86 -13.17 14.36 2.43
CA SER A 86 -12.35 13.38 3.14
C SER A 86 -12.30 12.09 2.35
N ALA A 87 -11.16 11.41 2.39
CA ALA A 87 -10.99 10.07 1.87
C ALA A 87 -10.54 9.15 3.01
N ILE A 88 -11.13 7.96 3.06
CA ILE A 88 -10.73 6.88 3.96
C ILE A 88 -10.30 5.69 3.11
N TRP A 89 -9.21 5.04 3.50
CA TRP A 89 -8.72 3.85 2.83
C TRP A 89 -8.10 2.90 3.85
N ASP A 90 -8.14 1.62 3.53
CA ASP A 90 -7.47 0.61 4.34
C ASP A 90 -6.00 0.48 3.90
N ASN A 91 -5.10 1.01 4.71
CA ASN A 91 -3.67 1.06 4.41
C ASN A 91 -2.99 -0.34 4.45
N ARG A 92 -3.71 -1.39 4.86
CA ARG A 92 -3.22 -2.77 4.82
C ARG A 92 -3.25 -3.30 3.39
N VAL A 93 -4.31 -3.00 2.63
CA VAL A 93 -4.59 -3.58 1.30
C VAL A 93 -4.47 -2.58 0.15
N SER A 94 -4.24 -1.30 0.43
CA SER A 94 -4.13 -0.26 -0.59
C SER A 94 -2.73 0.36 -0.65
N GLN A 95 -2.40 0.88 -1.82
CA GLN A 95 -1.29 1.80 -2.03
C GLN A 95 -1.84 3.14 -2.47
N HIS A 96 -1.10 4.21 -2.20
CA HIS A 96 -1.48 5.55 -2.65
C HIS A 96 -0.25 6.36 -3.02
N SER A 97 -0.43 7.24 -3.99
CA SER A 97 0.57 8.21 -4.41
C SER A 97 -0.06 9.61 -4.43
N ALA A 98 0.73 10.61 -4.05
CA ALA A 98 0.32 12.00 -4.21
C ALA A 98 0.61 12.42 -5.66
N ALA A 99 -0.43 12.84 -6.39
CA ALA A 99 -0.25 13.42 -7.72
C ALA A 99 0.37 14.82 -7.60
N TRP A 100 1.47 15.05 -8.33
CA TRP A 100 2.11 16.36 -8.49
C TRP A 100 1.69 17.01 -9.82
N ASP A 101 0.38 17.04 -10.07
CA ASP A 101 -0.21 17.56 -11.31
C ASP A 101 -0.51 19.08 -11.26
N HIS A 102 -0.27 19.72 -10.12
CA HIS A 102 -0.40 21.17 -9.92
C HIS A 102 0.93 21.91 -10.08
N GLU A 103 2.04 21.19 -10.29
CA GLU A 103 3.38 21.74 -10.58
C GLU A 103 3.90 22.80 -9.57
N GLY A 104 3.34 22.85 -8.36
CA GLY A 104 3.64 23.87 -7.36
C GLY A 104 2.98 25.23 -7.61
N ASN A 105 2.15 25.36 -8.63
CA ASN A 105 1.40 26.60 -8.94
C ASN A 105 0.29 26.89 -7.92
N GLU A 106 -0.19 25.86 -7.22
CA GLU A 106 -1.24 25.97 -6.21
C GLU A 106 -0.79 25.39 -4.87
N SER A 107 -1.18 26.04 -3.79
CA SER A 107 -0.96 25.52 -2.43
C SER A 107 -1.94 24.39 -2.13
N ARG A 108 -1.43 23.24 -1.66
CA ARG A 108 -2.25 22.10 -1.24
C ARG A 108 -1.96 21.73 0.22
N HIS A 109 -2.99 21.78 1.05
CA HIS A 109 -2.93 21.38 2.45
C HIS A 109 -3.95 20.28 2.75
N GLY A 110 -3.59 19.35 3.62
CA GLY A 110 -4.48 18.31 4.12
C GLY A 110 -4.02 17.80 5.48
N THR A 111 -4.97 17.42 6.32
CA THR A 111 -4.69 16.76 7.61
C THR A 111 -4.91 15.26 7.45
N ARG A 112 -4.00 14.45 8.00
CA ARG A 112 -4.11 12.98 7.98
C ARG A 112 -4.07 12.43 9.39
N VAL A 113 -5.02 11.54 9.68
CA VAL A 113 -5.03 10.71 10.88
C VAL A 113 -4.79 9.27 10.45
N THR A 114 -3.95 8.55 11.20
CA THR A 114 -3.64 7.14 10.94
C THR A 114 -3.82 6.32 12.20
N SER A 115 -4.54 5.21 12.10
CA SER A 115 -4.67 4.23 13.18
C SER A 115 -3.43 3.35 13.26
N LEU A 116 -3.16 2.81 14.46
CA LEU A 116 -2.20 1.72 14.63
C LEU A 116 -2.76 0.43 14.02
N ALA A 117 -1.87 -0.41 13.52
CA ALA A 117 -2.21 -1.70 12.93
C ALA A 117 -1.40 -2.82 13.58
N GLU A 118 -1.81 -4.05 13.31
CA GLU A 118 -1.15 -5.27 13.70
C GLU A 118 0.16 -5.53 12.92
N ILE A 119 0.97 -6.46 13.44
CA ILE A 119 2.16 -6.94 12.74
C ILE A 119 1.71 -7.77 11.52
N PRO A 120 2.23 -7.49 10.30
CA PRO A 120 1.92 -8.28 9.12
C PRO A 120 2.26 -9.77 9.28
N TYR A 121 1.35 -10.64 8.85
CA TYR A 121 1.56 -12.08 8.80
C TYR A 121 1.04 -12.67 7.49
N PHE A 122 1.47 -13.90 7.20
CA PHE A 122 0.97 -14.71 6.10
C PHE A 122 0.44 -16.03 6.66
N ASP A 123 -0.80 -16.35 6.31
CA ASP A 123 -1.42 -17.64 6.57
C ASP A 123 -1.47 -18.44 5.25
N PRO A 124 -0.79 -19.60 5.15
CA PRO A 124 -0.82 -20.44 3.95
C PRO A 124 -2.23 -20.86 3.51
N GLU A 125 -3.17 -20.98 4.45
CA GLU A 125 -4.56 -21.39 4.17
C GLU A 125 -5.46 -20.21 3.78
N SER A 126 -4.94 -18.98 3.81
CA SER A 126 -5.71 -17.81 3.40
C SER A 126 -6.04 -17.84 1.91
N LYS A 127 -7.23 -17.31 1.59
CA LYS A 127 -7.76 -17.26 0.23
C LYS A 127 -7.63 -15.87 -0.37
N SER A 128 -7.56 -15.76 -1.68
CA SER A 128 -7.78 -14.47 -2.33
C SER A 128 -9.24 -14.06 -2.20
N GLN A 129 -9.52 -12.77 -2.34
CA GLN A 129 -10.91 -12.29 -2.38
C GLN A 129 -11.73 -12.99 -3.46
N ARG A 130 -11.15 -13.23 -4.65
CA ARG A 130 -11.87 -13.89 -5.76
C ARG A 130 -12.21 -15.34 -5.45
N GLU A 131 -11.25 -16.08 -4.90
CA GLU A 131 -11.45 -17.46 -4.45
C GLU A 131 -12.59 -17.55 -3.42
N ASP A 132 -12.58 -16.66 -2.43
CA ASP A 132 -13.57 -16.66 -1.36
C ASP A 132 -14.98 -16.26 -1.84
N LEU A 133 -15.04 -15.39 -2.85
CA LEU A 133 -16.29 -14.99 -3.52
C LEU A 133 -16.78 -16.01 -4.57
N GLY A 134 -16.07 -17.13 -4.77
CA GLY A 134 -16.43 -18.15 -5.77
C GLY A 134 -16.33 -17.66 -7.22
N LEU A 135 -15.54 -16.61 -7.47
CA LEU A 135 -15.32 -16.08 -8.81
C LEU A 135 -14.25 -16.88 -9.55
N SER A 136 -14.41 -17.02 -10.87
CA SER A 136 -13.43 -17.72 -11.69
C SER A 136 -12.03 -17.09 -11.58
N LEU A 137 -11.03 -17.97 -11.52
CA LEU A 137 -9.62 -17.66 -11.63
C LEU A 137 -9.09 -17.89 -13.05
N ASP A 138 -9.93 -18.41 -13.95
CA ASP A 138 -9.55 -18.68 -15.33
C ASP A 138 -9.42 -17.36 -16.10
N GLU A 139 -8.24 -17.14 -16.70
CA GLU A 139 -7.96 -15.94 -17.48
C GLU A 139 -8.89 -15.76 -18.68
N ARG A 140 -9.53 -16.85 -19.13
CA ARG A 140 -10.48 -16.85 -20.26
C ARG A 140 -11.84 -16.25 -19.91
N ASP A 141 -12.18 -16.13 -18.63
CA ASP A 141 -13.49 -15.63 -18.19
C ASP A 141 -13.52 -14.11 -17.98
N PHE A 142 -12.41 -13.41 -18.29
CA PHE A 142 -12.29 -11.95 -18.15
C PHE A 142 -12.66 -11.16 -19.42
N PHE A 143 -12.88 -11.83 -20.56
CA PHE A 143 -13.17 -11.21 -21.87
C PHE A 143 -14.41 -11.82 -22.54
#